data_AF-A0A2W4N0W4-F1
#
_entry.id   AF-A0A2W4N0W4-F1
#
_cell.length_a   1.000
_cell.length_b   1.000
_cell.length_c   1.000
_cell.angle_alpha   90.00
_cell.angle_beta   90.00
_cell.angle_gamma   90.00
#
_symmetry.space_group_name_H-M   'P 1'
#
loop_
_entity.id
_entity.type
_entity.pdbx_description
1 polymer ?
#
loop_
_entity_poly.entity_id
_entity_poly.type
_entity_poly.pdbx_seq_one_letter_code
_entity_poly.pdbx_strand_id
1 'polypeptide(L)'
;MRVALVCTEKLPVPPVRGGAIQAYIDGVAPLLAREHQVTVISCQDPLLPPEEVRGGVHHLRIPGANRREAYYGAAFAALARLRPEVAVVYNRPRMLPYLARASPGTAMVLSLHNEMFEPDKISPVEARQCLETAAATVTVSRYLAEGIARVFPEYRDRLVPIHAGVDLRRFLPRWDPVAREERKRLRRELRLTGRKVILYVGRLTDKKGAHVLLEALGRLSLQEPDTVLLVVGSKWFGADDPRDDYVRRLRRYAQKHLPGRVRFTGWVPFDRVHQYYWAADVFCCSSQWQEPLARVHYEAMATGLPNVPN
;
A
#
# COMPACT_ATOMS: atom_id res chain seq x y z
N MET A 1 -11.30 24.17 4.39
CA MET A 1 -9.99 24.43 3.77
C MET A 1 -9.93 23.83 2.37
N ARG A 2 -9.05 24.37 1.51
CA ARG A 2 -8.63 23.76 0.23
C ARG A 2 -7.39 22.90 0.46
N VAL A 3 -7.50 21.60 0.22
CA VAL A 3 -6.46 20.61 0.47
C VAL A 3 -6.06 19.92 -0.84
N ALA A 4 -4.77 19.89 -1.15
CA ALA A 4 -4.22 19.10 -2.25
C ALA A 4 -3.47 17.87 -1.73
N LEU A 5 -3.80 16.69 -2.23
CA LEU A 5 -3.11 15.43 -1.95
C LEU A 5 -2.25 15.07 -3.15
N VAL A 6 -0.93 15.33 -3.08
CA VAL A 6 0.01 15.15 -4.19
C VAL A 6 0.64 13.77 -4.14
N CYS A 7 0.17 12.89 -5.02
CA CYS A 7 0.63 11.52 -5.14
C CYS A 7 2.00 11.41 -5.84
N THR A 8 2.57 10.20 -5.85
CA THR A 8 3.78 9.86 -6.59
C THR A 8 3.52 9.75 -8.09
N GLU A 9 4.56 9.92 -8.91
CA GLU A 9 4.52 9.75 -10.38
C GLU A 9 4.26 8.31 -10.86
N LYS A 10 4.12 7.34 -9.96
CA LYS A 10 4.15 5.91 -10.28
C LYS A 10 2.80 5.32 -10.69
N LEU A 11 1.73 5.67 -9.98
CA LEU A 11 0.41 5.04 -10.13
C LEU A 11 -0.70 6.08 -9.91
N PRO A 12 -1.83 5.97 -10.64
CA PRO A 12 -2.95 6.90 -10.54
C PRO A 12 -3.77 6.68 -9.27
N VAL A 13 -4.58 7.69 -8.91
CA VAL A 13 -5.67 7.56 -7.94
C VAL A 13 -7.00 7.84 -8.65
N PRO A 14 -8.05 7.01 -8.52
CA PRO A 14 -8.17 5.74 -7.77
C PRO A 14 -7.15 4.66 -8.17
N PRO A 15 -6.86 3.69 -7.28
CA PRO A 15 -5.80 2.70 -7.44
C PRO A 15 -6.17 1.59 -8.45
N VAL A 16 -6.51 1.94 -9.69
CA VAL A 16 -6.85 0.95 -10.76
C VAL A 16 -5.66 0.06 -11.13
N ARG A 17 -4.44 0.52 -10.85
CA ARG A 17 -3.19 -0.25 -10.95
C ARG A 17 -2.68 -0.70 -9.58
N GLY A 18 -3.51 -0.69 -8.54
CA GLY A 18 -3.10 -0.95 -7.16
C GLY A 18 -2.22 0.16 -6.56
N GLY A 19 -1.39 -0.21 -5.58
CA GLY A 19 -0.48 0.70 -4.87
C GLY A 19 -0.96 1.02 -3.46
N ALA A 20 -0.10 0.80 -2.47
CA ALA A 20 -0.45 1.01 -1.06
C ALA A 20 -0.70 2.48 -0.72
N ILE A 21 0.07 3.40 -1.31
CA ILE A 21 -0.11 4.85 -1.16
C ILE A 21 -1.40 5.29 -1.86
N GLN A 22 -1.65 4.80 -3.07
CA GLN A 22 -2.85 5.13 -3.84
C GLN A 22 -4.11 4.64 -3.12
N ALA A 23 -4.11 3.41 -2.61
CA ALA A 23 -5.19 2.85 -1.81
C ALA A 23 -5.39 3.59 -0.47
N TYR A 24 -4.32 4.12 0.13
CA TYR A 24 -4.42 4.97 1.31
C TYR A 24 -5.12 6.29 0.99
N ILE A 25 -4.67 6.99 -0.07
CA ILE A 25 -5.26 8.26 -0.50
C ILE A 25 -6.73 8.07 -0.88
N ASP A 26 -7.05 7.05 -1.66
CA ASP A 26 -8.42 6.72 -2.09
C ASP A 26 -9.36 6.44 -0.90
N GLY A 27 -8.84 5.82 0.17
CA GLY A 27 -9.61 5.57 1.39
C GLY A 27 -9.81 6.81 2.28
N VAL A 28 -8.82 7.70 2.36
CA VAL A 28 -8.84 8.87 3.25
C VAL A 28 -9.47 10.10 2.58
N ALA A 29 -9.28 10.31 1.29
CA ALA A 29 -9.73 11.52 0.60
C ALA A 29 -11.24 11.76 0.73
N PRO A 30 -12.14 10.76 0.60
CA PRO A 30 -13.57 10.96 0.80
C PRO A 30 -13.96 11.30 2.24
N LEU A 31 -13.14 10.91 3.23
CA LEU A 31 -13.36 11.28 4.64
C LEU A 31 -13.03 12.76 4.84
N LEU A 32 -11.91 13.22 4.30
CA LEU A 32 -11.52 14.64 4.33
C LEU A 32 -12.49 15.52 3.54
N ALA A 33 -13.05 15.01 2.44
CA ALA A 33 -13.99 15.74 1.59
C ALA A 33 -15.33 16.05 2.27
N ARG A 34 -15.62 15.46 3.43
CA ARG A 34 -16.81 15.79 4.23
C ARG A 34 -16.76 17.20 4.82
N GLU A 35 -15.55 17.69 5.08
CA GLU A 35 -15.32 18.97 5.79
C GLU A 35 -14.44 19.94 4.99
N HIS A 36 -13.78 19.46 3.93
CA HIS A 36 -12.79 20.22 3.17
C HIS A 36 -12.99 20.05 1.66
N GLN A 37 -12.50 21.02 0.89
CA GLN A 37 -12.40 20.89 -0.57
C GLN A 37 -11.11 20.14 -0.88
N VAL A 38 -11.22 18.89 -1.32
CA VAL A 38 -10.06 18.00 -1.53
C VAL A 38 -9.80 17.80 -3.02
N THR A 39 -8.58 18.10 -3.46
CA THR A 39 -8.07 17.73 -4.79
C THR A 39 -6.97 16.68 -4.65
N VAL A 40 -7.12 15.53 -5.31
CA VAL A 40 -6.06 14.52 -5.45
C VAL A 40 -5.32 14.76 -6.75
N ILE A 41 -4.02 15.02 -6.67
CA ILE A 41 -3.13 15.14 -7.83
C ILE A 41 -2.39 13.82 -7.99
N SER A 42 -2.60 13.12 -9.12
CA SER A 42 -1.91 11.86 -9.43
C SER A 42 -1.49 11.79 -10.90
N CYS A 43 -0.76 10.75 -11.32
CA CYS A 43 -0.41 10.59 -12.74
C CYS A 43 -1.63 10.12 -13.58
N GLN A 44 -1.62 10.42 -14.87
CA GLN A 44 -2.59 9.90 -15.84
C GLN A 44 -2.47 8.38 -16.04
N ASP A 45 -3.60 7.75 -16.35
CA ASP A 45 -3.72 6.35 -16.79
C ASP A 45 -4.86 6.26 -17.81
N PRO A 46 -4.71 5.50 -18.92
CA PRO A 46 -5.75 5.35 -19.94
C PRO A 46 -7.11 4.84 -19.44
N LEU A 47 -7.15 4.17 -18.28
CA LEU A 47 -8.38 3.66 -17.68
C LEU A 47 -9.19 4.72 -16.91
N LEU A 48 -8.66 5.94 -16.77
CA LEU A 48 -9.26 6.99 -15.95
C LEU A 48 -9.31 8.31 -16.73
N PRO A 49 -10.38 9.11 -16.59
CA PRO A 49 -10.43 10.43 -17.22
C PRO A 49 -9.32 11.34 -16.66
N PRO A 50 -8.81 12.33 -17.41
CA PRO A 50 -7.78 13.24 -16.90
C PRO A 50 -8.23 14.07 -15.68
N GLU A 51 -9.53 14.38 -15.58
CA GLU A 51 -10.10 15.16 -14.49
C GLU A 51 -11.53 14.67 -14.21
N GLU A 52 -11.90 14.48 -12.95
CA GLU A 52 -13.27 14.11 -12.55
C GLU A 52 -13.53 14.46 -11.08
N VAL A 53 -14.82 14.50 -10.68
CA VAL A 53 -15.21 14.55 -9.27
C VAL A 53 -15.87 13.23 -8.89
N ARG A 54 -15.33 12.55 -7.88
CA ARG A 54 -15.82 11.26 -7.40
C ARG A 54 -15.94 11.28 -5.88
N GLY A 55 -17.14 11.01 -5.35
CA GLY A 55 -17.36 10.96 -3.90
C GLY A 55 -17.02 12.25 -3.16
N GLY A 56 -17.24 13.41 -3.80
CA GLY A 56 -16.88 14.72 -3.26
C GLY A 56 -15.39 15.10 -3.40
N VAL A 57 -14.56 14.21 -3.97
CA VAL A 57 -13.13 14.46 -4.19
C VAL A 57 -12.90 14.85 -5.64
N HIS A 58 -12.17 15.95 -5.85
CA HIS A 58 -11.71 16.34 -7.17
C HIS A 58 -10.42 15.57 -7.53
N HIS A 59 -10.45 14.75 -8.58
CA HIS A 59 -9.28 14.02 -9.06
C HIS A 59 -8.69 14.74 -10.27
N LEU A 60 -7.47 15.27 -10.12
CA LEU A 60 -6.69 15.89 -11.19
C LEU A 60 -5.51 14.99 -11.58
N ARG A 61 -5.56 14.42 -12.78
CA ARG A 61 -4.53 13.49 -13.26
C ARG A 61 -3.62 14.16 -14.28
N ILE A 62 -2.39 14.39 -13.86
CA ILE A 62 -1.38 15.14 -14.61
C ILE A 62 -0.48 14.21 -15.44
N PRO A 63 0.09 14.70 -16.56
CA PRO A 63 1.03 13.91 -17.36
C PRO A 63 2.32 13.60 -16.60
N GLY A 64 3.13 12.69 -17.14
CA GLY A 64 4.43 12.31 -16.56
C GLY A 64 4.42 11.01 -15.76
N ALA A 65 3.43 10.13 -15.96
CA ALA A 65 3.46 8.77 -15.40
C ALA A 65 4.81 8.09 -15.66
N ASN A 66 5.46 7.62 -14.59
CA ASN A 66 6.80 7.03 -14.56
C ASN A 66 7.96 7.93 -15.06
N ARG A 67 7.70 9.19 -15.41
CA ARG A 67 8.68 10.18 -15.88
C ARG A 67 8.79 11.31 -14.85
N ARG A 68 9.71 11.13 -13.89
CA ARG A 68 9.83 11.97 -12.69
C ARG A 68 9.84 13.47 -13.00
N GLU A 69 10.72 13.92 -13.89
CA GLU A 69 10.89 15.34 -14.20
C GLU A 69 9.63 15.95 -14.82
N ALA A 70 9.03 15.25 -15.80
CA ALA A 70 7.78 15.67 -16.44
C ALA A 70 6.63 15.75 -15.42
N TYR A 71 6.51 14.76 -14.53
CA TYR A 71 5.50 14.77 -13.47
C TYR A 71 5.71 15.92 -12.49
N TYR A 72 6.94 16.18 -12.09
CA TYR A 72 7.28 17.24 -11.14
C TYR A 72 6.90 18.61 -11.72
N GLY A 73 7.28 18.90 -12.97
CA GLY A 73 6.90 20.14 -13.64
C GLY A 73 5.38 20.32 -13.71
N ALA A 74 4.64 19.27 -14.09
CA ALA A 74 3.19 19.30 -14.14
C ALA A 74 2.54 19.46 -12.75
N ALA A 75 3.11 18.85 -11.71
CA ALA A 75 2.65 18.98 -10.33
C ALA A 75 2.87 20.40 -9.79
N PHE A 76 4.01 21.03 -10.12
CA PHE A 76 4.29 22.42 -9.76
C PHE A 76 3.27 23.37 -10.41
N ALA A 77 3.02 23.22 -11.71
CA ALA A 77 2.03 24.01 -12.43
C ALA A 77 0.60 23.81 -11.87
N ALA A 78 0.23 22.55 -11.59
CA ALA A 78 -1.06 22.23 -11.00
C ALA A 78 -1.24 22.89 -9.62
N LEU A 79 -0.23 22.81 -8.74
CA LEU A 79 -0.31 23.40 -7.42
C LEU A 79 -0.36 24.93 -7.46
N ALA A 80 0.45 25.55 -8.32
CA ALA A 80 0.46 27.00 -8.55
C ALA A 80 -0.90 27.55 -9.01
N ARG A 81 -1.64 26.75 -9.80
CA ARG A 81 -3.01 27.06 -10.24
C ARG A 81 -4.04 26.87 -9.12
N LEU A 82 -3.95 25.76 -8.38
CA LEU A 82 -4.93 25.40 -7.35
C LEU A 82 -4.85 26.27 -6.08
N ARG A 83 -3.64 26.76 -5.74
CA ARG A 83 -3.34 27.54 -4.52
C ARG A 83 -4.08 27.01 -3.27
N PRO A 84 -3.85 25.74 -2.91
CA PRO A 84 -4.48 25.15 -1.74
C PRO A 84 -3.91 25.80 -0.47
N GLU A 85 -4.68 25.75 0.61
CA GLU A 85 -4.22 26.17 1.94
C GLU A 85 -3.23 25.13 2.49
N VAL A 86 -3.46 23.84 2.20
CA VAL A 86 -2.61 22.73 2.62
C VAL A 86 -2.30 21.82 1.44
N ALA A 87 -1.04 21.43 1.28
CA ALA A 87 -0.63 20.41 0.32
C ALA A 87 0.08 19.25 1.03
N VAL A 88 -0.48 18.04 0.93
CA VAL A 88 0.11 16.81 1.47
C VAL A 88 0.87 16.09 0.37
N VAL A 89 2.18 15.97 0.52
CA VAL A 89 3.07 15.35 -0.46
C VAL A 89 3.42 13.93 -0.04
N TYR A 90 3.08 12.95 -0.86
CA TYR A 90 3.24 11.54 -0.51
C TYR A 90 4.58 10.99 -0.99
N ASN A 91 5.42 10.58 -0.04
CA ASN A 91 6.61 9.74 -0.26
C ASN A 91 7.62 10.30 -1.30
N ARG A 92 7.66 11.63 -1.48
CA ARG A 92 8.54 12.36 -2.40
C ARG A 92 9.12 13.61 -1.71
N PRO A 93 9.97 13.45 -0.67
CA PRO A 93 10.51 14.57 0.09
C PRO A 93 11.19 15.62 -0.80
N ARG A 94 12.03 15.20 -1.75
CA ARG A 94 12.72 16.10 -2.69
C ARG A 94 11.81 17.01 -3.52
N MET A 95 10.53 16.68 -3.66
CA MET A 95 9.57 17.52 -4.39
C MET A 95 9.07 18.70 -3.55
N LEU A 96 9.14 18.59 -2.21
CA LEU A 96 8.52 19.50 -1.25
C LEU A 96 9.03 20.95 -1.39
N PRO A 97 10.35 21.24 -1.42
CA PRO A 97 10.83 22.63 -1.53
C PRO A 97 10.44 23.29 -2.86
N TYR A 98 10.30 22.51 -3.93
CA TYR A 98 9.91 23.02 -5.24
C TYR A 98 8.41 23.33 -5.30
N LEU A 99 7.58 22.47 -4.71
CA LEU A 99 6.14 22.75 -4.55
C LEU A 99 5.91 24.00 -3.69
N ALA A 100 6.65 24.16 -2.59
CA ALA A 100 6.59 25.33 -1.73
C ALA A 100 6.86 26.63 -2.50
N ARG A 101 7.89 26.62 -3.36
CA ARG A 101 8.19 27.76 -4.25
C ARG A 101 7.13 28.00 -5.32
N ALA A 102 6.55 26.94 -5.88
CA ALA A 102 5.53 27.04 -6.92
C ALA A 102 4.18 27.54 -6.38
N SER A 103 3.89 27.32 -5.09
CA SER A 103 2.66 27.76 -4.43
C SER A 103 2.96 28.46 -3.09
N PRO A 104 3.47 29.71 -3.12
CA PRO A 104 3.77 30.46 -1.90
C PRO A 104 2.54 30.63 -1.02
N GLY A 105 2.71 30.47 0.29
CA GLY A 105 1.62 30.57 1.29
C GLY A 105 0.85 29.26 1.54
N THR A 106 1.08 28.20 0.75
CA THR A 106 0.54 26.87 1.03
C THR A 106 1.34 26.18 2.13
N ALA A 107 0.66 25.66 3.16
CA ALA A 107 1.28 24.82 4.18
C ALA A 107 1.64 23.44 3.62
N MET A 108 2.94 23.13 3.57
CA MET A 108 3.44 21.86 3.03
C MET A 108 3.50 20.79 4.12
N VAL A 109 2.78 19.69 3.93
CA VAL A 109 2.83 18.52 4.80
C VAL A 109 3.47 17.37 4.04
N LEU A 110 4.45 16.70 4.64
CA LEU A 110 5.08 15.53 4.05
C LEU A 110 4.47 14.26 4.66
N SER A 111 3.93 13.35 3.84
CA SER A 111 3.40 12.05 4.29
C SER A 111 4.30 10.91 3.84
N LEU A 112 4.97 10.25 4.78
CA LEU A 112 5.97 9.20 4.52
C LEU A 112 5.40 7.81 4.76
N HIS A 113 5.51 6.96 3.73
CA HIS A 113 5.02 5.58 3.73
C HIS A 113 6.17 4.55 3.63
N ASN A 114 7.38 5.02 3.36
CA ASN A 114 8.61 4.24 3.29
C ASN A 114 9.74 5.05 3.93
N GLU A 115 10.87 4.41 4.18
CA GLU A 115 12.10 5.04 4.66
C GLU A 115 12.72 5.88 3.54
N MET A 116 12.27 7.12 3.41
CA MET A 116 12.75 8.03 2.34
C MET A 116 13.92 8.90 2.78
N PHE A 117 14.32 8.81 4.05
CA PHE A 117 15.37 9.58 4.70
C PHE A 117 16.65 8.77 4.96
N GLU A 118 16.74 7.58 4.38
CA GLU A 118 17.99 6.81 4.39
C GLU A 118 19.05 7.51 3.51
N PRO A 119 20.34 7.46 3.90
CA PRO A 119 21.41 8.16 3.18
C PRO A 119 21.57 7.78 1.71
N ASP A 120 21.16 6.57 1.31
CA ASP A 120 21.19 6.09 -0.07
C ASP A 120 20.09 6.71 -0.94
N LYS A 121 19.03 7.25 -0.34
CA LYS A 121 17.86 7.83 -1.03
C LYS A 121 17.86 9.35 -1.06
N ILE A 122 18.37 9.98 0.01
CA ILE A 122 18.44 11.44 0.13
C ILE A 122 19.67 11.84 0.93
N SER A 123 20.40 12.85 0.45
CA SER A 123 21.54 13.38 1.19
C SER A 123 21.09 14.08 2.48
N PRO A 124 21.93 14.15 3.53
CA PRO A 124 21.58 14.86 4.76
C PRO A 124 21.22 16.34 4.56
N VAL A 125 21.85 17.00 3.59
CA VAL A 125 21.58 18.41 3.26
C VAL A 125 20.18 18.56 2.65
N GLU A 126 19.85 17.74 1.64
CA GLU A 126 18.51 17.75 1.04
C GLU A 126 17.42 17.34 2.05
N ALA A 127 17.73 16.38 2.92
CA ALA A 127 16.82 15.93 3.96
C ALA A 127 16.45 17.06 4.93
N ARG A 128 17.44 17.81 5.43
CA ARG A 128 17.22 18.99 6.28
C ARG A 128 16.35 20.02 5.57
N GLN A 129 16.69 20.36 4.33
CA GLN A 129 15.89 21.30 3.54
C GLN A 129 14.42 20.86 3.41
N CYS A 130 14.16 19.57 3.21
CA CYS A 130 12.80 19.03 3.15
C CYS A 130 12.08 19.14 4.50
N LEU A 131 12.74 18.83 5.61
CA LEU A 131 12.16 18.90 6.96
C LEU A 131 11.92 20.34 7.41
N GLU A 132 12.79 21.27 7.04
CA GLU A 132 12.63 22.71 7.28
C GLU A 132 11.44 23.28 6.52
N THR A 133 11.29 22.87 5.24
CA THR A 133 10.17 23.28 4.38
C THR A 133 8.83 22.74 4.89
N ALA A 134 8.83 21.55 5.49
CA ALA A 134 7.61 20.92 5.96
C ALA A 134 7.04 21.65 7.19
N ALA A 135 5.78 22.06 7.10
CA ALA A 135 5.00 22.50 8.26
C ALA A 135 4.80 21.35 9.26
N ALA A 136 4.61 20.13 8.75
CA ALA A 136 4.61 18.89 9.51
C ALA A 136 5.04 17.71 8.64
N THR A 137 5.65 16.69 9.25
CA THR A 137 5.95 15.42 8.58
C THR A 137 5.16 14.30 9.25
N VAL A 138 4.14 13.83 8.55
CA VAL A 138 3.35 12.67 8.94
C VAL A 138 4.08 11.39 8.53
N THR A 139 4.16 10.43 9.43
CA THR A 139 4.69 9.09 9.13
C THR A 139 3.62 8.04 9.38
N VAL A 140 3.63 6.96 8.60
CA VAL A 140 2.67 5.86 8.79
C VAL A 140 2.92 5.02 10.05
N SER A 141 4.01 5.27 10.77
CA SER A 141 4.36 4.55 12.00
C SER A 141 5.34 5.34 12.84
N ARG A 142 5.42 4.97 14.13
CA ARG A 142 6.46 5.45 15.04
C ARG A 142 7.85 5.03 14.58
N TYR A 143 7.99 3.83 14.01
CA TYR A 143 9.26 3.34 13.46
C TYR A 143 9.89 4.33 12.48
N LEU A 144 9.12 4.83 11.50
CA LEU A 144 9.63 5.84 10.56
C LEU A 144 9.96 7.17 11.25
N ALA A 145 9.11 7.64 12.17
CA ALA A 145 9.35 8.88 12.90
C ALA A 145 10.64 8.79 13.73
N GLU A 146 10.83 7.69 14.46
CA GLU A 146 12.04 7.45 15.26
C GLU A 146 13.29 7.28 14.39
N GLY A 147 13.17 6.63 13.23
CA GLY A 147 14.25 6.53 12.25
C GLY A 147 14.73 7.90 11.78
N ILE A 148 13.80 8.80 11.46
CA ILE A 148 14.13 10.18 11.07
C ILE A 148 14.71 10.96 12.27
N ALA A 149 14.06 10.89 13.43
CA ALA A 149 14.47 11.62 14.63
C ALA A 149 15.83 11.19 15.19
N ARG A 150 16.30 9.97 14.85
CA ARG A 150 17.64 9.51 15.20
C ARG A 150 18.73 10.24 14.44
N VAL A 151 18.46 10.62 13.19
CA VAL A 151 19.41 11.31 12.31
C VAL A 151 19.23 12.83 12.39
N PHE A 152 17.99 13.30 12.57
CA PHE A 152 17.63 14.72 12.62
C PHE A 152 16.78 15.02 13.87
N PRO A 153 17.36 14.93 15.08
CA PRO A 153 16.64 15.06 16.35
C PRO A 153 15.93 16.41 16.53
N GLU A 154 16.46 17.48 15.94
CA GLU A 154 15.92 18.83 16.02
C GLU A 154 14.54 19.01 15.33
N TYR A 155 14.10 18.05 14.50
CA TYR A 155 12.78 18.07 13.88
C TYR A 155 11.75 17.19 14.58
N ARG A 156 12.10 16.55 15.71
CA ARG A 156 11.25 15.58 16.41
C ARG A 156 9.82 16.07 16.65
N ASP A 157 9.66 17.33 17.07
CA ASP A 157 8.35 17.90 17.40
C ASP A 157 7.45 18.11 16.18
N ARG A 158 8.01 18.05 14.97
CA ARG A 158 7.28 18.12 13.70
C ARG A 158 6.98 16.74 13.10
N LEU A 159 7.46 15.66 13.73
CA LEU A 159 7.21 14.29 13.29
C LEU A 159 5.94 13.77 13.94
N VAL A 160 4.90 13.55 13.14
CA VAL A 160 3.57 13.15 13.61
C VAL A 160 3.25 11.74 13.13
N PRO A 161 3.48 10.70 13.94
CA PRO A 161 3.15 9.33 13.55
C PRO A 161 1.63 9.11 13.56
N ILE A 162 1.06 8.85 12.39
CA ILE A 162 -0.36 8.52 12.19
C ILE A 162 -0.43 7.18 11.45
N HIS A 163 -0.84 6.13 12.18
CA HIS A 163 -0.99 4.80 11.60
C HIS A 163 -2.12 4.75 10.59
N ALA A 164 -1.91 4.09 9.45
CA ALA A 164 -2.97 3.91 8.47
C ALA A 164 -4.07 2.99 9.01
N GLY A 165 -5.32 3.35 8.75
CA GLY A 165 -6.48 2.53 9.08
C GLY A 165 -6.81 1.47 8.04
N VAL A 166 -7.90 0.75 8.31
CA VAL A 166 -8.50 -0.28 7.45
C VAL A 166 -9.98 0.04 7.23
N ASP A 167 -10.50 -0.19 6.02
CA ASP A 167 -11.91 0.05 5.71
C ASP A 167 -12.79 -1.08 6.26
N LEU A 168 -13.39 -0.84 7.43
CA LEU A 168 -14.23 -1.82 8.13
C LEU A 168 -15.54 -2.15 7.39
N ARG A 169 -15.93 -1.35 6.38
CA ARG A 169 -17.09 -1.68 5.53
C ARG A 169 -16.74 -2.70 4.44
N ARG A 170 -15.43 -2.84 4.15
CA ARG A 170 -14.90 -3.78 3.15
C ARG A 170 -14.32 -5.02 3.80
N PHE A 171 -13.50 -4.83 4.82
CA PHE A 171 -12.89 -5.92 5.60
C PHE A 171 -13.81 -6.32 6.75
N LEU A 172 -15.00 -6.81 6.40
CA LEU A 172 -16.00 -7.26 7.37
C LEU A 172 -15.49 -8.46 8.18
N PRO A 173 -15.90 -8.61 9.44
CA PRO A 173 -15.60 -9.81 10.21
C PRO A 173 -16.09 -11.08 9.52
N ARG A 174 -15.33 -12.17 9.60
CA ARG A 174 -15.64 -13.45 8.91
C ARG A 174 -16.95 -14.11 9.34
N TRP A 175 -17.57 -13.65 10.42
CA TRP A 175 -18.89 -14.10 10.88
C TRP A 175 -20.05 -13.27 10.33
N ASP A 176 -19.76 -12.17 9.62
CA ASP A 176 -20.75 -11.42 8.87
C ASP A 176 -21.44 -12.33 7.82
N PRO A 177 -22.76 -12.23 7.62
CA PRO A 177 -23.48 -13.06 6.64
C PRO A 177 -22.91 -12.99 5.23
N VAL A 178 -22.54 -11.79 4.75
CA VAL A 178 -21.98 -11.58 3.40
C VAL A 178 -20.61 -12.26 3.31
N ALA A 179 -19.76 -12.06 4.33
CA ALA A 179 -18.44 -12.69 4.38
C ALA A 179 -18.54 -14.23 4.42
N ARG A 180 -19.52 -14.79 5.14
CA ARG A 180 -19.74 -16.25 5.23
C ARG A 180 -20.17 -16.86 3.90
N GLU A 181 -21.06 -16.20 3.18
CA GLU A 181 -21.52 -16.65 1.87
C GLU A 181 -20.38 -16.61 0.85
N GLU A 182 -19.68 -15.48 0.76
CA GLU A 182 -18.54 -15.30 -0.15
C GLU A 182 -17.40 -16.25 0.19
N ARG A 183 -17.13 -16.51 1.47
CA ARG A 183 -16.19 -17.55 1.91
C ARG A 183 -16.55 -18.91 1.33
N LYS A 184 -17.83 -19.33 1.40
CA LYS A 184 -18.27 -20.64 0.85
C LYS A 184 -18.08 -20.68 -0.66
N ARG A 185 -18.46 -19.61 -1.36
CA ARG A 185 -18.29 -19.48 -2.82
C ARG A 185 -16.83 -19.59 -3.22
N LEU A 186 -15.97 -18.73 -2.68
CA LEU A 186 -14.56 -18.66 -3.05
C LEU A 186 -13.79 -19.93 -2.66
N ARG A 187 -14.12 -20.56 -1.52
CA ARG A 187 -13.50 -21.84 -1.15
C ARG A 187 -13.88 -22.98 -2.10
N ARG A 188 -15.09 -23.01 -2.66
CA ARG A 188 -15.44 -23.99 -3.72
C ARG A 188 -14.64 -23.73 -4.98
N GLU A 189 -14.60 -22.48 -5.46
CA GLU A 189 -13.87 -22.07 -6.67
C GLU A 189 -12.38 -22.44 -6.60
N LEU A 190 -11.75 -22.21 -5.44
CA LEU A 190 -10.34 -22.49 -5.23
C LEU A 190 -10.03 -23.94 -4.79
N ARG A 191 -11.05 -24.81 -4.71
CA ARG A 191 -10.96 -26.20 -4.21
C ARG A 191 -10.34 -26.27 -2.81
N LEU A 192 -10.85 -25.44 -1.90
CA LEU A 192 -10.45 -25.30 -0.50
C LEU A 192 -11.53 -25.81 0.48
N THR A 193 -12.65 -26.35 0.00
CA THR A 193 -13.69 -26.95 0.85
C THR A 193 -13.09 -28.03 1.76
N GLY A 194 -13.37 -27.97 3.07
CA GLY A 194 -12.83 -28.92 4.06
C GLY A 194 -11.34 -28.76 4.43
N ARG A 195 -10.58 -27.90 3.75
CA ARG A 195 -9.14 -27.69 3.99
C ARG A 195 -8.86 -26.69 5.12
N LYS A 196 -7.72 -26.80 5.79
CA LYS A 196 -7.20 -25.73 6.67
C LYS A 196 -6.42 -24.73 5.81
N VAL A 197 -6.84 -23.46 5.77
CA VAL A 197 -6.26 -22.49 4.83
C VAL A 197 -5.37 -21.47 5.55
N ILE A 198 -4.07 -21.52 5.26
CA ILE A 198 -3.11 -20.48 5.63
C ILE A 198 -3.10 -19.43 4.52
N LEU A 199 -3.29 -18.16 4.86
CA LEU A 199 -3.25 -17.06 3.91
C LEU A 199 -1.92 -16.31 3.98
N TYR A 200 -1.36 -16.07 2.80
CA TYR A 200 -0.34 -15.08 2.56
C TYR A 200 -0.89 -14.00 1.63
N VAL A 201 -0.70 -12.73 1.97
CA VAL A 201 -1.05 -11.60 1.12
C VAL A 201 0.16 -10.68 1.00
N GLY A 202 0.61 -10.41 -0.22
CA GLY A 202 1.70 -9.47 -0.43
C GLY A 202 2.40 -9.58 -1.78
N ARG A 203 3.33 -8.66 -2.01
CA ARG A 203 4.19 -8.73 -3.20
C ARG A 203 5.13 -9.92 -3.10
N LEU A 204 5.24 -10.69 -4.18
CA LEU A 204 6.16 -11.83 -4.25
C LEU A 204 7.59 -11.33 -4.50
N THR A 205 8.30 -11.08 -3.40
CA THR A 205 9.71 -10.69 -3.35
C THR A 205 10.39 -11.45 -2.21
N ASP A 206 11.71 -11.70 -2.29
CA ASP A 206 12.45 -12.45 -1.25
C ASP A 206 12.20 -11.87 0.15
N LYS A 207 12.37 -10.57 0.20
CA LYS A 207 12.10 -9.67 1.29
C LYS A 207 10.71 -9.81 1.97
N LYS A 208 9.67 -10.25 1.25
CA LYS A 208 8.31 -10.51 1.78
C LYS A 208 8.09 -11.97 2.20
N GLY A 209 9.09 -12.83 2.00
CA GLY A 209 9.20 -14.14 2.64
C GLY A 209 8.22 -15.22 2.23
N ALA A 210 7.55 -15.14 1.07
CA ALA A 210 6.66 -16.21 0.63
C ALA A 210 7.33 -17.59 0.59
N HIS A 211 8.63 -17.63 0.25
CA HIS A 211 9.47 -18.83 0.31
C HIS A 211 9.56 -19.46 1.70
N VAL A 212 9.64 -18.65 2.76
CA VAL A 212 9.68 -19.12 4.16
C VAL A 212 8.41 -19.88 4.51
N LEU A 213 7.24 -19.39 4.05
CA LEU A 213 5.96 -20.09 4.28
C LEU A 213 5.85 -21.38 3.48
N LEU A 214 6.45 -21.48 2.29
CA LEU A 214 6.50 -22.74 1.55
C LEU A 214 7.33 -23.79 2.30
N GLU A 215 8.50 -23.42 2.81
CA GLU A 215 9.34 -24.30 3.60
C GLU A 215 8.65 -24.74 4.90
N ALA A 216 8.00 -23.79 5.60
CA ALA A 216 7.22 -24.08 6.80
C ALA A 216 6.04 -25.03 6.51
N LEU A 217 5.32 -24.81 5.39
CA LEU A 217 4.25 -25.71 4.96
C LEU A 217 4.78 -27.14 4.70
N GLY A 218 5.98 -27.27 4.14
CA GLY A 218 6.64 -28.57 3.93
C GLY A 218 6.78 -29.36 5.23
N ARG A 219 7.20 -28.70 6.31
CA ARG A 219 7.31 -29.34 7.64
C ARG A 219 5.95 -29.65 8.24
N LEU A 220 5.03 -28.69 8.18
CA LEU A 220 3.66 -28.84 8.70
C LEU A 220 2.88 -29.94 7.97
N SER A 221 3.20 -30.19 6.70
CA SER A 221 2.49 -31.13 5.83
C SER A 221 2.44 -32.57 6.36
N LEU A 222 3.42 -32.93 7.19
CA LEU A 222 3.58 -34.25 7.83
C LEU A 222 2.59 -34.47 8.97
N GLN A 223 2.23 -33.41 9.69
CA GLN A 223 1.32 -33.44 10.84
C GLN A 223 -0.11 -33.05 10.44
N GLU A 224 -0.24 -32.15 9.45
CA GLU A 224 -1.51 -31.55 9.05
C GLU A 224 -1.72 -31.70 7.53
N PRO A 225 -2.11 -32.91 7.06
CA PRO A 225 -2.22 -33.24 5.64
C PRO A 225 -3.25 -32.38 4.87
N ASP A 226 -4.23 -31.84 5.59
CA ASP A 226 -5.31 -31.03 5.03
C ASP A 226 -5.02 -29.54 4.91
N THR A 227 -3.81 -29.11 5.28
CA THR A 227 -3.41 -27.70 5.20
C THR A 227 -3.05 -27.29 3.77
N VAL A 228 -3.48 -26.09 3.38
CA VAL A 228 -3.19 -25.45 2.09
C VAL A 228 -2.71 -24.03 2.34
N LEU A 229 -1.66 -23.62 1.63
CA LEU A 229 -1.24 -22.22 1.56
C LEU A 229 -1.90 -21.53 0.38
N LEU A 230 -2.69 -20.50 0.66
CA LEU A 230 -3.28 -19.59 -0.31
C LEU A 230 -2.37 -18.35 -0.43
N VAL A 231 -1.70 -18.23 -1.57
CA VAL A 231 -0.76 -17.15 -1.88
C VAL A 231 -1.45 -16.12 -2.76
N VAL A 232 -1.78 -14.97 -2.16
CA VAL A 232 -2.43 -13.84 -2.82
C VAL A 232 -1.42 -12.74 -3.12
N GLY A 233 -1.21 -12.50 -4.41
CA GLY A 233 -0.32 -11.46 -4.89
C GLY A 233 0.66 -11.94 -5.96
N SER A 234 1.36 -10.96 -6.48
CA SER A 234 2.32 -11.03 -7.59
C SER A 234 3.48 -10.08 -7.28
N LYS A 235 4.56 -10.11 -8.06
CA LYS A 235 5.63 -9.10 -7.90
C LYS A 235 5.18 -7.71 -8.35
N TRP A 236 4.44 -7.65 -9.46
CA TRP A 236 3.95 -6.43 -10.09
C TRP A 236 2.43 -6.46 -10.25
N PHE A 237 1.80 -5.28 -10.28
CA PHE A 237 0.37 -5.18 -10.52
C PHE A 237 0.02 -5.68 -11.93
N GLY A 238 -1.04 -6.48 -12.07
CA GLY A 238 -1.43 -7.13 -13.31
C GLY A 238 -0.91 -8.56 -13.44
N ALA A 239 -0.65 -9.02 -14.68
CA ALA A 239 -0.22 -10.40 -14.91
C ALA A 239 1.17 -10.67 -14.30
N ASP A 240 1.37 -11.89 -13.82
CA ASP A 240 2.70 -12.37 -13.44
C ASP A 240 3.60 -12.32 -14.68
N ASP A 241 4.68 -11.54 -14.63
CA ASP A 241 5.67 -11.54 -15.70
C ASP A 241 6.33 -12.92 -15.74
N PRO A 242 6.20 -13.70 -16.83
CA PRO A 242 6.82 -15.01 -16.94
C PRO A 242 8.34 -14.95 -16.76
N ARG A 243 8.96 -13.78 -16.92
CA ARG A 243 10.40 -13.55 -16.70
C ARG A 243 10.77 -13.32 -15.24
N ASP A 244 9.84 -13.31 -14.29
CA ASP A 244 10.18 -13.14 -12.87
C ASP A 244 10.72 -14.42 -12.20
N ASP A 245 12.04 -14.46 -12.02
CA ASP A 245 12.80 -15.58 -11.45
C ASP A 245 12.30 -16.00 -10.06
N TYR A 246 11.86 -15.04 -9.24
CA TYR A 246 11.41 -15.32 -7.87
C TYR A 246 10.10 -16.11 -7.88
N VAL A 247 9.09 -15.61 -8.57
CA VAL A 247 7.77 -16.25 -8.66
C VAL A 247 7.88 -17.62 -9.34
N ARG A 248 8.70 -17.75 -10.39
CA ARG A 248 8.98 -19.05 -11.01
C ARG A 248 9.61 -20.03 -10.02
N ARG A 249 10.55 -19.58 -9.19
CA ARG A 249 11.18 -20.42 -8.16
C ARG A 249 10.17 -20.90 -7.13
N LEU A 250 9.29 -20.03 -6.63
CA LEU A 250 8.23 -20.40 -5.70
C LEU A 250 7.28 -21.45 -6.29
N ARG A 251 6.82 -21.23 -7.53
CA ARG A 251 5.90 -22.15 -8.22
C ARG A 251 6.54 -23.52 -8.46
N ARG A 252 7.80 -23.56 -8.92
CA ARG A 252 8.55 -24.82 -9.11
C ARG A 252 8.75 -25.57 -7.80
N TYR A 253 9.12 -24.86 -6.73
CA TYR A 253 9.26 -25.44 -5.40
C TYR A 253 7.94 -26.06 -4.93
N ALA A 254 6.84 -25.31 -5.03
CA ALA A 254 5.52 -25.77 -4.65
C ALA A 254 5.05 -26.99 -5.47
N GLN A 255 5.28 -27.01 -6.78
CA GLN A 255 4.95 -28.15 -7.63
C GLN A 255 5.74 -29.40 -7.25
N LYS A 256 7.05 -29.25 -7.00
CA LYS A 256 7.94 -30.37 -6.70
C LYS A 256 7.73 -30.93 -5.28
N HIS A 257 7.55 -30.07 -4.30
CA HIS A 257 7.61 -30.44 -2.88
C HIS A 257 6.25 -30.38 -2.17
N LEU A 258 5.26 -29.68 -2.73
CA LEU A 258 3.97 -29.40 -2.09
C LEU A 258 2.79 -29.63 -3.06
N PRO A 259 2.74 -30.75 -3.80
CA PRO A 259 1.76 -30.96 -4.86
C PRO A 259 0.34 -30.83 -4.34
N GLY A 260 -0.45 -29.96 -4.96
CA GLY A 260 -1.84 -29.70 -4.57
C GLY A 260 -2.04 -28.92 -3.27
N ARG A 261 -0.97 -28.54 -2.56
CA ARG A 261 -1.04 -27.85 -1.25
C ARG A 261 -0.80 -26.34 -1.29
N VAL A 262 -0.51 -25.79 -2.46
CA VAL A 262 -0.38 -24.35 -2.65
C VAL A 262 -1.36 -23.88 -3.72
N ARG A 263 -2.00 -22.73 -3.50
CA ARG A 263 -2.83 -22.04 -4.47
C ARG A 263 -2.26 -20.64 -4.68
N PHE A 264 -1.75 -20.38 -5.88
CA PHE A 264 -1.33 -19.04 -6.29
C PHE A 264 -2.49 -18.38 -7.03
N THR A 265 -2.92 -17.21 -6.60
CA THR A 265 -3.97 -16.45 -7.28
C THR A 265 -3.41 -15.52 -8.35
N GLY A 266 -2.10 -15.22 -8.28
CA GLY A 266 -1.51 -14.09 -8.97
C GLY A 266 -2.01 -12.77 -8.40
N TRP A 267 -1.94 -11.71 -9.20
CA TRP A 267 -2.45 -10.40 -8.82
C TRP A 267 -3.97 -10.42 -8.62
N VAL A 268 -4.41 -9.81 -7.51
CA VAL A 268 -5.83 -9.61 -7.21
C VAL A 268 -6.07 -8.10 -7.08
N PRO A 269 -7.12 -7.56 -7.74
CA PRO A 269 -7.55 -6.18 -7.55
C PRO A 269 -7.79 -5.85 -6.08
N PHE A 270 -7.37 -4.65 -5.64
CA PHE A 270 -7.43 -4.25 -4.22
C PHE A 270 -8.86 -4.31 -3.64
N ASP A 271 -9.86 -3.98 -4.45
CA ASP A 271 -11.28 -4.06 -4.08
C ASP A 271 -11.78 -5.50 -3.91
N ARG A 272 -11.04 -6.53 -4.32
CA ARG A 272 -11.39 -7.96 -4.20
C ARG A 272 -10.55 -8.72 -3.16
N VAL A 273 -9.42 -8.17 -2.72
CA VAL A 273 -8.47 -8.85 -1.81
C VAL A 273 -9.12 -9.30 -0.50
N HIS A 274 -10.06 -8.52 0.05
CA HIS A 274 -10.77 -8.84 1.29
C HIS A 274 -11.49 -10.21 1.27
N GLN A 275 -11.91 -10.68 0.10
CA GLN A 275 -12.57 -11.99 -0.07
C GLN A 275 -11.63 -13.16 0.30
N TYR A 276 -10.33 -12.99 0.07
CA TYR A 276 -9.33 -14.02 0.38
C TYR A 276 -9.01 -14.10 1.86
N TYR A 277 -9.11 -12.98 2.59
CA TYR A 277 -9.09 -12.96 4.04
C TYR A 277 -10.27 -13.77 4.61
N TRP A 278 -11.47 -13.59 4.06
CA TRP A 278 -12.63 -14.40 4.46
C TRP A 278 -12.50 -15.88 4.12
N ALA A 279 -11.79 -16.26 3.06
CA ALA A 279 -11.58 -17.66 2.67
C ALA A 279 -10.62 -18.42 3.60
N ALA A 280 -9.79 -17.70 4.34
CA ALA A 280 -8.68 -18.23 5.14
C ALA A 280 -9.08 -18.61 6.57
N ASP A 281 -8.25 -19.44 7.20
CA ASP A 281 -8.41 -19.86 8.60
C ASP A 281 -7.40 -19.19 9.53
N VAL A 282 -6.23 -18.88 9.00
CA VAL A 282 -5.18 -18.07 9.64
C VAL A 282 -4.47 -17.24 8.59
N PHE A 283 -4.05 -16.02 8.94
CA PHE A 283 -3.15 -15.21 8.13
C PHE A 283 -1.74 -15.27 8.70
N CYS A 284 -0.75 -15.44 7.82
CA CYS A 284 0.66 -15.43 8.19
C CYS A 284 1.38 -14.32 7.42
N CYS A 285 2.00 -13.40 8.15
CA CYS A 285 2.93 -12.45 7.59
C CYS A 285 4.35 -12.99 7.77
N SER A 286 5.06 -13.19 6.68
CA SER A 286 6.43 -13.72 6.69
C SER A 286 7.43 -12.67 6.23
N SER A 287 7.19 -11.39 6.48
CA SER A 287 8.10 -10.34 6.03
C SER A 287 9.47 -10.46 6.71
N GLN A 288 10.53 -10.42 5.90
CA GLN A 288 11.91 -10.65 6.33
C GLN A 288 12.65 -9.33 6.62
N TRP A 289 11.90 -8.25 6.83
CA TRP A 289 12.43 -6.91 7.10
C TRP A 289 11.45 -6.16 8.03
N GLN A 290 11.92 -5.09 8.68
CA GLN A 290 11.05 -4.21 9.49
C GLN A 290 10.15 -3.33 8.61
N GLU A 291 8.89 -3.73 8.45
CA GLU A 291 7.97 -2.99 7.59
C GLU A 291 7.64 -1.61 8.16
N PRO A 292 7.67 -0.54 7.32
CA PRO A 292 7.19 0.77 7.72
C PRO A 292 5.78 0.73 8.28
N LEU A 293 4.89 -0.03 7.63
CA LEU A 293 3.57 -0.38 8.13
C LEU A 293 2.99 -1.56 7.33
N ALA A 294 2.94 -2.74 7.93
CA ALA A 294 2.37 -3.93 7.30
C ALA A 294 0.83 -3.95 7.40
N ARG A 295 0.16 -3.18 6.52
CA ARG A 295 -1.32 -3.05 6.47
C ARG A 295 -2.07 -4.38 6.41
N VAL A 296 -1.45 -5.41 5.84
CA VAL A 296 -2.01 -6.76 5.76
C VAL A 296 -2.37 -7.36 7.12
N HIS A 297 -1.71 -6.92 8.20
CA HIS A 297 -2.11 -7.29 9.57
C HIS A 297 -3.43 -6.66 9.97
N TYR A 298 -3.63 -5.37 9.70
CA TYR A 298 -4.89 -4.68 10.02
C TYR A 298 -6.04 -5.24 9.19
N GLU A 299 -5.77 -5.57 7.93
CA GLU A 299 -6.72 -6.23 7.03
C GLU A 299 -7.10 -7.62 7.56
N ALA A 300 -6.15 -8.42 8.04
CA ALA A 300 -6.44 -9.70 8.70
C ALA A 300 -7.27 -9.52 9.98
N MET A 301 -6.81 -8.65 10.88
CA MET A 301 -7.46 -8.39 12.17
C MET A 301 -8.89 -7.87 11.99
N ALA A 302 -9.13 -6.96 11.04
CA ALA A 302 -10.47 -6.42 10.76
C ALA A 302 -11.45 -7.52 10.33
N THR A 303 -10.98 -8.50 9.57
CA THR A 303 -11.79 -9.66 9.18
C THR A 303 -11.96 -10.71 10.29
N GLY A 304 -11.43 -10.49 11.49
CA GLY A 304 -11.47 -11.45 12.59
C GLY A 304 -10.64 -12.71 12.31
N LEU A 305 -9.61 -12.60 11.46
CA LEU A 305 -8.73 -13.70 11.11
C LEU A 305 -7.55 -13.74 12.10
N PRO A 306 -7.28 -14.88 12.77
CA PRO A 306 -6.07 -15.04 13.57
C PRO A 306 -4.82 -14.70 12.75
N ASN A 307 -3.92 -13.92 13.34
CA ASN A 307 -2.74 -13.37 12.69
C ASN A 307 -1.49 -13.94 13.34
N VAL A 308 -0.63 -14.59 12.54
CA VAL A 308 0.73 -14.98 12.92
C VAL A 308 1.67 -13.90 12.37
N PRO A 309 2.15 -12.97 13.23
CA PRO A 309 3.09 -11.95 12.81
C PRO A 309 4.48 -12.54 12.50
N ASN A 310 5.31 -11.73 11.84
CA ASN A 310 6.71 -12.08 11.58
C ASN A 310 7.59 -11.97 12.82
#